data_AF-A0A4T0TN96-F1
#
_entry.id   AF-A0A4T0TN96-F1
#
_cell.length_a   1.000
_cell.length_b   1.000
_cell.length_c   1.000
_cell.angle_alpha   90.00
_cell.angle_beta   90.00
_cell.angle_gamma   90.00
#
_symmetry.space_group_name_H-M   'P 1'
#
loop_
_entity.id
_entity.type
_entity.pdbx_description
1 polymer ?
#
loop_
_entity_poly.entity_id
_entity_poly.type
_entity_poly.pdbx_seq_one_letter_code
_entity_poly.pdbx_strand_id
1 'polypeptide(L)'
;MESILEPAETRYLWVYYIFQLVASAGHLFLALLTIFSRQIAGNGVMLNFYGIFSVTLFFDAILLYTGHIYHKTDSIPSSIRIINASIRWVDNAFMSLITQLHTVMSASEFYNLKAEKPNGQEYNFDTLKDKVVLVVNTASKCGFTPQYTGLEELHQQYKDRGLVVLGFPCNQFGGQEPGTDDDIDNFCKINHGVSFQLFKKSDVNGDKTNEVFKYLKDKKSQLGLTRIKWNFEKFLVDKQGNVVNRYSSMAKPSDIGNDMVKVLVTGASGLLGRAILDNFSNDGSIQVTGLAYSRSSDKLIKCDLNDEKAIEGVIREQQPDVLIHCAAERRPDVAQNDPAATEKLNVDVSGNLSRLMKNIGGSIIYISTDYVFDGTKPPYTTTDTPNPLNLYGKTKLAGEKAVTQNNDKSVILRVPVLYGRVENTKESAVTILIDAVKEGKAKKMEHYANRFPTNVDNVAIALNALTKNIQKVPQIVHYSSREAYTKYEMACTFAEILGLPSDHLIADTEEPTGDAAVSRPKDCQLSRDSFDKLNLNVDDNLSFKEFFIKFLN
;
A
#
# COMPACT_ATOMS: atom_id res chain seq x y z
N MET A 1 6.15 -21.43 -57.72
CA MET A 1 7.43 -21.69 -57.01
C MET A 1 8.47 -20.87 -57.71
N GLU A 2 9.29 -20.14 -56.94
CA GLU A 2 10.23 -19.07 -57.34
C GLU A 2 9.61 -17.67 -57.49
N SER A 3 9.66 -16.89 -56.41
CA SER A 3 10.00 -15.47 -56.51
C SER A 3 11.20 -15.21 -55.60
N ILE A 4 12.32 -14.98 -56.26
CA ILE A 4 13.62 -14.60 -55.69
C ILE A 4 13.44 -13.22 -55.06
N LEU A 5 13.66 -13.11 -53.74
CA LEU A 5 13.86 -11.81 -53.08
C LEU A 5 15.02 -11.11 -53.78
N GLU A 6 14.85 -9.83 -54.14
CA GLU A 6 15.91 -9.08 -54.82
C GLU A 6 17.20 -9.05 -53.97
N PRO A 7 18.40 -9.02 -54.60
CA PRO A 7 19.70 -9.08 -53.91
C PRO A 7 19.93 -7.97 -52.87
N ALA A 8 19.14 -6.90 -52.91
CA ALA A 8 19.21 -5.80 -51.97
C ALA A 8 18.55 -6.15 -50.63
N GLU A 9 17.35 -6.76 -50.61
CA GLU A 9 16.61 -7.07 -49.39
C GLU A 9 17.30 -8.13 -48.53
N THR A 10 17.93 -9.12 -49.17
CA THR A 10 18.70 -10.15 -48.47
C THR A 10 19.92 -9.57 -47.75
N ARG A 11 20.59 -8.54 -48.30
CA ARG A 11 21.73 -7.89 -47.64
C ARG A 11 21.34 -7.13 -46.38
N TYR A 12 20.16 -6.50 -46.35
CA TYR A 12 19.69 -5.75 -45.17
C TYR A 12 19.25 -6.66 -44.02
N LEU A 13 18.66 -7.83 -44.31
CA LEU A 13 18.37 -8.84 -43.29
C LEU A 13 19.65 -9.38 -42.64
N TRP A 14 20.69 -9.67 -43.42
CA TRP A 14 21.98 -10.12 -42.87
C TRP A 14 22.61 -9.06 -41.95
N VAL A 15 22.54 -7.78 -42.32
CA VAL A 15 23.02 -6.68 -41.48
C VAL A 15 22.20 -6.59 -40.19
N TYR A 16 20.87 -6.68 -40.26
CA TYR A 16 20.00 -6.71 -39.08
C TYR A 16 20.33 -7.86 -38.10
N TYR A 17 20.56 -9.07 -38.63
CA TYR A 17 20.95 -10.22 -37.80
C TYR A 17 22.34 -10.09 -37.19
N ILE A 18 23.31 -9.50 -37.90
CA ILE A 18 24.64 -9.21 -37.34
C ILE A 18 24.52 -8.20 -36.19
N PHE A 19 23.72 -7.13 -36.35
CA PHE A 19 23.49 -6.16 -35.29
C PHE A 19 22.80 -6.78 -34.05
N GLN A 20 21.81 -7.66 -34.26
CA GLN A 20 21.16 -8.42 -33.17
C GLN A 20 22.12 -9.35 -32.42
N LEU A 21 23.02 -10.02 -33.15
CA LEU A 21 24.01 -10.93 -32.56
C LEU A 21 25.06 -10.15 -31.76
N VAL A 22 25.50 -9.00 -32.29
CA VAL A 22 26.43 -8.08 -31.61
C VAL A 22 25.79 -7.47 -30.35
N ALA A 23 24.52 -7.08 -30.41
CA ALA A 23 23.79 -6.58 -29.24
C ALA A 23 23.65 -7.64 -28.15
N SER A 24 23.30 -8.87 -28.51
CA SER A 24 23.21 -10.00 -27.58
C SER A 24 24.57 -10.35 -26.96
N ALA A 25 25.64 -10.34 -27.76
CA ALA A 25 27.00 -10.53 -27.27
C ALA A 25 27.46 -9.38 -26.35
N GLY A 26 27.04 -8.14 -26.63
CA GLY A 26 27.28 -6.97 -25.78
C GLY A 26 26.62 -7.07 -24.42
N HIS A 27 25.35 -7.53 -24.37
CA HIS A 27 24.64 -7.78 -23.11
C HIS A 27 25.31 -8.88 -22.28
N LEU A 28 25.73 -9.98 -22.92
CA LEU A 28 26.43 -11.07 -22.26
C LEU A 28 27.80 -10.61 -21.72
N PHE A 29 28.54 -9.80 -22.49
CA PHE A 29 29.81 -9.23 -22.07
C PHE A 29 29.65 -8.25 -20.89
N LEU A 30 28.61 -7.41 -20.89
CA LEU A 30 28.28 -6.53 -19.76
C LEU A 30 27.89 -7.31 -18.50
N ALA A 31 27.13 -8.39 -18.65
CA ALA A 31 26.76 -9.27 -17.55
C ALA A 31 28.02 -9.91 -16.92
N LEU A 32 28.93 -10.42 -17.77
CA LEU A 32 30.22 -10.96 -17.32
C LEU A 32 31.08 -9.88 -16.66
N LEU A 33 31.18 -8.67 -17.22
CA LEU A 33 31.90 -7.54 -16.59
C LEU A 33 31.30 -7.13 -15.23
N THR A 34 29.98 -7.17 -15.08
CA THR A 34 29.31 -6.87 -13.80
C THR A 34 29.61 -7.94 -12.76
N ILE A 35 29.62 -9.22 -13.17
CA ILE A 35 29.99 -10.36 -12.32
C ILE A 35 31.48 -10.29 -11.93
N PHE A 36 32.38 -10.06 -12.89
CA PHE A 36 33.83 -9.97 -12.66
C PHE A 36 34.24 -8.72 -11.87
N SER A 37 33.59 -7.57 -12.10
CA SER A 37 33.88 -6.33 -11.35
C SER A 37 33.59 -6.47 -9.85
N ARG A 38 32.61 -7.29 -9.45
CA ARG A 38 32.34 -7.60 -8.04
C ARG A 38 33.30 -8.61 -7.43
N GLN A 39 33.90 -9.50 -8.23
CA GLN A 39 34.97 -10.39 -7.76
C GLN A 39 36.27 -9.62 -7.50
N ILE A 40 36.45 -8.46 -8.16
CA ILE A 40 37.60 -7.54 -8.01
C ILE A 40 37.32 -6.42 -7.00
N ALA A 41 36.07 -6.20 -6.57
CA ALA A 41 35.63 -5.14 -5.65
C ALA A 41 36.09 -5.30 -4.17
N GLY A 42 37.21 -5.99 -3.95
CA GLY A 42 38.08 -5.72 -2.81
C GLY A 42 38.96 -4.47 -3.02
N ASN A 43 39.09 -3.97 -4.26
CA ASN A 43 39.93 -2.82 -4.61
C ASN A 43 39.16 -1.73 -5.38
N GLY A 44 38.29 -0.99 -4.69
CA GLY A 44 38.07 0.46 -4.90
C GLY A 44 37.74 1.06 -6.29
N VAL A 45 37.34 0.31 -7.31
CA VAL A 45 36.95 0.89 -8.62
C VAL A 45 35.43 0.86 -8.78
N MET A 46 34.78 2.01 -8.64
CA MET A 46 33.39 2.24 -9.07
C MET A 46 33.34 2.22 -10.60
N LEU A 47 32.80 1.16 -11.21
CA LEU A 47 32.40 1.21 -12.61
C LEU A 47 31.17 2.12 -12.75
N ASN A 48 31.26 3.10 -13.63
CA ASN A 48 30.24 4.12 -13.82
C ASN A 48 29.00 3.53 -14.53
N PHE A 49 27.99 3.14 -13.75
CA PHE A 49 26.73 2.53 -14.22
C PHE A 49 25.99 3.37 -15.28
N TYR A 50 26.23 4.68 -15.33
CA TYR A 50 25.68 5.56 -16.37
C TYR A 50 26.17 5.22 -17.78
N GLY A 51 27.41 4.72 -17.94
CA GLY A 51 27.93 4.30 -19.24
C GLY A 51 27.26 3.03 -19.75
N ILE A 52 26.99 2.10 -18.85
CA ILE A 52 26.29 0.84 -19.13
C ILE A 52 24.84 1.11 -19.58
N PHE A 53 24.12 1.96 -18.83
CA PHE A 53 22.73 2.31 -19.14
C PHE A 53 22.59 3.06 -20.47
N SER A 54 23.57 3.90 -20.81
CA SER A 54 23.61 4.65 -22.07
C SER A 54 23.85 3.76 -23.29
N VAL A 55 24.63 2.69 -23.14
CA VAL A 55 24.88 1.73 -24.23
C VAL A 55 23.65 0.87 -24.49
N THR A 56 22.95 0.42 -23.45
CA THR A 56 21.70 -0.35 -23.60
C THR A 56 20.62 0.48 -24.31
N LEU A 57 20.42 1.73 -23.89
CA LEU A 57 19.48 2.66 -24.54
C LEU A 57 19.84 2.95 -26.01
N PHE A 58 21.13 2.99 -26.35
CA PHE A 58 21.59 3.18 -27.72
C PHE A 58 21.26 1.98 -28.62
N PHE A 59 21.38 0.75 -28.10
CA PHE A 59 20.98 -0.47 -28.83
C PHE A 59 19.46 -0.62 -28.96
N ASP A 60 18.70 -0.25 -27.92
CA ASP A 60 17.25 -0.23 -27.96
C ASP A 60 16.71 0.80 -28.96
N ALA A 61 17.34 1.97 -29.07
CA ALA A 61 17.02 2.98 -30.08
C ALA A 61 17.29 2.49 -31.51
N ILE A 62 18.36 1.72 -31.73
CA ILE A 62 18.66 1.09 -33.04
C ILE A 62 17.63 0.01 -33.37
N LEU A 63 17.20 -0.79 -32.39
CA LEU A 63 16.17 -1.82 -32.56
C LEU A 63 14.79 -1.21 -32.87
N LEU A 64 14.43 -0.11 -32.18
CA LEU A 64 13.22 0.65 -32.47
C LEU A 64 13.25 1.31 -33.85
N TYR A 65 14.37 1.91 -34.23
CA TYR A 65 14.54 2.54 -35.54
C TYR A 65 14.50 1.52 -36.69
N THR A 66 15.14 0.37 -36.53
CA THR A 66 15.12 -0.72 -37.53
C THR A 66 13.77 -1.43 -37.58
N GLY A 67 13.06 -1.58 -36.46
CA GLY A 67 11.68 -2.06 -36.41
C GLY A 67 10.69 -1.11 -37.09
N HIS A 68 10.91 0.20 -37.02
CA HIS A 68 10.07 1.21 -37.69
C HIS A 68 10.23 1.18 -39.22
N ILE A 69 11.42 0.84 -39.73
CA ILE A 69 11.69 0.69 -41.17
C ILE A 69 10.98 -0.55 -41.75
N TYR A 70 10.78 -1.61 -40.95
CA TYR A 70 10.18 -2.87 -41.42
C TYR A 70 8.66 -3.00 -41.21
N HIS A 71 8.01 -2.05 -40.53
CA HIS A 71 6.55 -2.07 -40.32
C HIS A 71 5.72 -1.65 -41.54
N LYS A 72 6.35 -1.42 -42.70
CA LYS A 72 5.68 -1.01 -43.95
C LYS A 72 5.42 -2.14 -44.96
N THR A 73 5.70 -3.39 -44.63
CA THR A 73 5.40 -4.54 -45.49
C THR A 73 4.60 -5.61 -44.73
N ASP A 74 3.38 -5.88 -45.18
CA ASP A 74 2.35 -6.72 -44.54
C ASP A 74 2.62 -8.25 -44.58
N SER A 75 3.88 -8.68 -44.45
CA SER A 75 4.20 -10.11 -44.46
C SER A 75 5.43 -10.44 -43.61
N ILE A 76 5.26 -10.43 -42.29
CA ILE A 76 6.25 -10.96 -41.35
C ILE A 76 6.22 -12.51 -41.43
N PRO A 77 7.26 -13.20 -41.92
CA PRO A 77 7.27 -14.66 -42.05
C PRO A 77 7.22 -15.35 -40.69
N SER A 78 6.69 -16.57 -40.64
CA SER A 78 6.53 -17.38 -39.42
C SER A 78 7.82 -17.56 -38.61
N SER A 79 8.98 -17.50 -39.26
CA SER A 79 10.31 -17.54 -38.61
C SER A 79 10.59 -16.31 -37.74
N ILE A 80 10.09 -15.12 -38.10
CA ILE A 80 10.26 -13.88 -37.31
C ILE A 80 9.37 -13.88 -36.07
N ARG A 81 8.18 -14.49 -36.14
CA ARG A 81 7.33 -14.69 -34.94
C ARG A 81 8.00 -15.59 -33.90
N ILE A 82 8.70 -16.63 -34.35
CA ILE A 82 9.44 -17.54 -33.49
C ILE A 82 10.61 -16.80 -32.83
N ILE A 83 11.37 -16.00 -33.58
CA ILE A 83 12.49 -15.22 -33.04
C ILE A 83 12.02 -14.16 -32.03
N ASN A 84 10.94 -13.42 -32.32
CA ASN A 84 10.37 -12.46 -31.38
C ASN A 84 9.81 -13.13 -30.11
N ALA A 85 9.27 -14.35 -30.22
CA ALA A 85 8.87 -15.13 -29.07
C ALA A 85 10.07 -15.61 -28.26
N SER A 86 11.18 -15.97 -28.91
CA SER A 86 12.45 -16.32 -28.25
C SER A 86 13.06 -15.13 -27.52
N ILE A 87 13.04 -13.93 -28.10
CA ILE A 87 13.52 -12.69 -27.47
C ILE A 87 12.68 -12.37 -26.23
N ARG A 88 11.34 -12.38 -26.34
CA ARG A 88 10.46 -12.19 -25.17
C ARG A 88 10.66 -13.24 -24.10
N TRP A 89 10.96 -14.48 -24.48
CA TRP A 89 11.27 -15.53 -23.52
C TRP A 89 12.60 -15.26 -22.78
N VAL A 90 13.63 -14.79 -23.49
CA VAL A 90 14.90 -14.37 -22.89
C VAL A 90 14.71 -13.13 -21.99
N ASP A 91 13.94 -12.14 -22.42
CA ASP A 91 13.64 -10.95 -21.61
C ASP A 91 12.84 -11.29 -20.35
N ASN A 92 11.84 -12.18 -20.46
CA ASN A 92 11.08 -12.66 -19.31
C ASN A 92 11.94 -13.50 -18.36
N ALA A 93 12.83 -14.34 -18.90
CA ALA A 93 13.79 -15.10 -18.10
C ALA A 93 14.79 -14.15 -17.39
N PHE A 94 15.23 -13.10 -18.07
CA PHE A 94 16.11 -12.06 -17.52
C PHE A 94 15.40 -11.24 -16.44
N MET A 95 14.16 -10.82 -16.65
CA MET A 95 13.36 -10.10 -15.65
C MET A 95 13.00 -10.98 -14.46
N SER A 96 12.74 -12.27 -14.68
CA SER A 96 12.57 -13.26 -13.61
C SER A 96 13.86 -13.42 -12.80
N LEU A 97 15.01 -13.47 -13.47
CA LEU A 97 16.32 -13.53 -12.81
C LEU A 97 16.62 -12.25 -12.02
N ILE A 98 16.33 -11.06 -12.58
CA ILE A 98 16.44 -9.79 -11.87
C ILE A 98 15.51 -9.76 -10.66
N THR A 99 14.28 -10.24 -10.79
CA THR A 99 13.30 -10.26 -9.67
C THR A 99 13.75 -11.23 -8.58
N GLN A 100 14.23 -12.42 -8.94
CA GLN A 100 14.83 -13.37 -8.01
C GLN A 100 16.09 -12.79 -7.36
N LEU A 101 16.96 -12.13 -8.13
CA LEU A 101 18.12 -11.42 -7.60
C LEU A 101 17.71 -10.27 -6.69
N HIS A 102 16.67 -9.49 -7.01
CA HIS A 102 16.14 -8.42 -6.15
C HIS A 102 15.56 -8.98 -4.85
N THR A 103 14.88 -10.14 -4.92
CA THR A 103 14.31 -10.84 -3.76
C THR A 103 15.41 -11.38 -2.86
N VAL A 104 16.49 -11.93 -3.45
CA VAL A 104 17.70 -12.36 -2.73
C VAL A 104 18.49 -11.15 -2.20
N MET A 105 18.51 -10.03 -2.92
CA MET A 105 19.16 -8.76 -2.53
C MET A 105 18.36 -7.94 -1.52
N SER A 106 17.06 -8.23 -1.34
CA SER A 106 16.13 -7.55 -0.43
C SER A 106 15.99 -8.26 0.93
N ALA A 107 16.67 -9.38 1.15
CA ALA A 107 16.63 -10.04 2.46
C ALA A 107 17.24 -9.10 3.52
N SER A 108 16.43 -8.64 4.48
CA SER A 108 16.90 -7.76 5.56
C SER A 108 18.15 -8.35 6.24
N GLU A 109 19.14 -7.48 6.47
CA GLU A 109 20.37 -7.78 7.22
C GLU A 109 20.07 -8.40 8.59
N PHE A 110 18.91 -8.10 9.19
CA PHE A 110 18.46 -8.68 10.44
C PHE A 110 18.39 -10.22 10.38
N TYR A 111 17.95 -10.79 9.26
CA TYR A 111 17.81 -12.25 9.11
C TYR A 111 19.14 -12.97 8.86
N ASN A 112 20.22 -12.24 8.62
CA ASN A 112 21.57 -12.79 8.54
C ASN A 112 22.27 -12.85 9.92
N LEU A 113 21.62 -12.32 10.96
CA LEU A 113 22.13 -12.33 12.32
C LEU A 113 21.95 -13.70 12.97
N LYS A 114 22.73 -13.93 14.03
CA LYS A 114 22.64 -15.11 14.87
C LYS A 114 23.02 -14.77 16.31
N ALA A 115 22.55 -15.59 17.24
CA ALA A 115 22.88 -15.48 18.67
C ALA A 115 23.09 -16.87 19.29
N GLU A 116 23.93 -16.94 20.31
CA GLU A 116 24.22 -18.19 21.03
C GLU A 116 23.20 -18.40 22.15
N LYS A 117 22.65 -19.60 22.26
CA LYS A 117 21.81 -20.02 23.39
C LYS A 117 22.66 -20.38 24.62
N PRO A 118 22.06 -20.47 25.83
CA PRO A 118 22.78 -20.90 27.03
C PRO A 118 23.55 -22.22 26.89
N ASN A 119 23.01 -23.17 26.13
CA ASN A 119 23.63 -24.49 25.89
C ASN A 119 24.72 -24.48 24.79
N GLY A 120 25.12 -23.30 24.30
CA GLY A 120 26.12 -23.15 23.24
C GLY A 120 25.63 -23.34 21.81
N GLN A 121 24.34 -23.66 21.60
CA GLN A 121 23.79 -23.80 20.25
C GLN A 121 23.57 -22.43 19.61
N GLU A 122 23.90 -22.28 18.33
CA GLU A 122 23.56 -21.09 17.56
C GLU A 122 22.07 -21.09 17.18
N TYR A 123 21.45 -19.91 17.28
CA TYR A 123 20.10 -19.62 16.80
C TYR A 123 20.20 -18.65 15.63
N ASN A 124 19.80 -19.11 14.44
CA ASN A 124 19.84 -18.32 13.22
C ASN A 124 18.53 -17.52 13.08
N PHE A 125 18.64 -16.22 12.79
CA PHE A 125 17.48 -15.33 12.72
C PHE A 125 16.70 -15.51 11.41
N ASP A 126 17.22 -16.24 10.42
CA ASP A 126 16.47 -16.63 9.23
C ASP A 126 15.16 -17.37 9.54
N THR A 127 15.11 -18.09 10.67
CA THR A 127 13.91 -18.76 11.20
C THR A 127 12.81 -17.79 11.66
N LEU A 128 13.12 -16.50 11.80
CA LEU A 128 12.21 -15.43 12.22
C LEU A 128 11.57 -14.68 11.05
N LYS A 129 11.78 -15.13 9.80
CA LYS A 129 11.10 -14.55 8.64
C LYS A 129 9.58 -14.58 8.81
N ASP A 130 8.92 -13.51 8.38
CA ASP A 130 7.48 -13.28 8.52
C ASP A 130 6.96 -13.17 9.96
N LYS A 131 7.86 -13.07 10.96
CA LYS A 131 7.54 -12.85 12.37
C LYS A 131 7.78 -11.40 12.77
N VAL A 132 6.99 -10.91 13.70
CA VAL A 132 7.29 -9.66 14.43
C VAL A 132 8.19 -10.04 15.59
N VAL A 133 9.33 -9.37 15.77
CA VAL A 133 10.33 -9.74 16.78
C VAL A 133 10.54 -8.61 17.77
N LEU A 134 10.42 -8.90 19.05
CA LEU A 134 10.74 -7.97 20.13
C LEU A 134 12.04 -8.41 20.81
N VAL A 135 13.12 -7.66 20.58
CA VAL A 135 14.44 -7.93 21.17
C VAL A 135 14.63 -7.09 22.42
N VAL A 136 15.00 -7.70 23.55
CA VAL A 136 15.09 -7.05 24.86
C VAL A 136 16.40 -7.39 25.57
N ASN A 137 17.12 -6.41 26.12
CA ASN A 137 18.20 -6.71 27.06
C ASN A 137 17.63 -6.90 28.47
N THR A 138 17.93 -8.00 29.13
CA THR A 138 17.25 -8.40 30.37
C THR A 138 18.20 -8.52 31.56
N ALA A 139 17.65 -8.45 32.78
CA ALA A 139 18.41 -8.61 34.02
C ALA A 139 17.54 -9.18 35.16
N SER A 140 18.06 -10.15 35.92
CA SER A 140 17.34 -10.81 37.03
C SER A 140 17.29 -10.01 38.34
N LYS A 141 18.23 -9.08 38.58
CA LYS A 141 18.31 -8.29 39.83
C LYS A 141 18.10 -6.79 39.59
N CYS A 142 17.18 -6.45 38.69
CA CYS A 142 16.86 -5.08 38.32
C CYS A 142 15.53 -4.64 38.94
N GLY A 143 15.35 -3.34 39.21
CA GLY A 143 14.03 -2.79 39.58
C GLY A 143 12.96 -3.00 38.50
N PHE A 144 13.37 -3.26 37.26
CA PHE A 144 12.50 -3.58 36.13
C PHE A 144 12.32 -5.09 35.90
N THR A 145 12.90 -5.96 36.72
CA THR A 145 12.72 -7.42 36.62
C THR A 145 11.24 -7.87 36.59
N PRO A 146 10.27 -7.22 37.27
CA PRO A 146 8.86 -7.55 37.09
C PRO A 146 8.34 -7.48 35.64
N GLN A 147 9.05 -6.80 34.73
CA GLN A 147 8.69 -6.77 33.31
C GLN A 147 8.84 -8.13 32.61
N TYR A 148 9.58 -9.11 33.15
CA TYR A 148 9.62 -10.46 32.59
C TYR A 148 8.22 -11.06 32.47
N THR A 149 7.38 -10.90 33.49
CA THR A 149 5.99 -11.37 33.49
C THR A 149 5.18 -10.67 32.39
N GLY A 150 5.30 -9.34 32.26
CA GLY A 150 4.60 -8.62 31.19
C GLY A 150 5.10 -8.96 29.78
N LEU A 151 6.39 -9.28 29.62
CA LEU A 151 6.95 -9.74 28.34
C LEU A 151 6.42 -11.13 27.99
N GLU A 152 6.27 -12.01 28.98
CA GLU A 152 5.69 -13.34 28.80
C GLU A 152 4.21 -13.24 28.44
N GLU A 153 3.43 -12.41 29.14
CA GLU A 153 2.03 -12.15 28.81
C GLU A 153 1.88 -11.63 27.37
N LEU A 154 2.70 -10.64 26.98
CA LEU A 154 2.71 -10.11 25.62
C LEU A 154 3.07 -11.20 24.59
N HIS A 155 4.07 -12.03 24.89
CA HIS A 155 4.46 -13.14 24.03
C HIS A 155 3.31 -14.13 23.86
N GLN A 156 2.68 -14.58 24.94
CA GLN A 156 1.56 -15.51 24.89
C GLN A 156 0.35 -14.95 24.15
N GLN A 157 0.05 -13.67 24.34
CA GLN A 157 -1.09 -13.00 23.71
C GLN A 157 -0.96 -12.93 22.18
N TYR A 158 0.26 -12.71 21.66
CA TYR A 158 0.48 -12.44 20.25
C TYR A 158 1.30 -13.51 19.49
N LYS A 159 1.76 -14.59 20.16
CA LYS A 159 2.56 -15.65 19.51
C LYS A 159 1.86 -16.28 18.30
N ASP A 160 0.54 -16.50 18.39
CA ASP A 160 -0.25 -17.12 17.31
C ASP A 160 -0.44 -16.15 16.13
N ARG A 161 -0.28 -14.84 16.38
CA ARG A 161 -0.24 -13.77 15.36
C ARG A 161 1.16 -13.51 14.83
N GLY A 162 2.16 -14.27 15.29
CA GLY A 162 3.53 -14.22 14.81
C GLY A 162 4.49 -13.36 15.62
N LEU A 163 4.16 -12.95 16.86
CA LEU A 163 5.12 -12.27 17.74
C LEU A 163 6.11 -13.27 18.37
N VAL A 164 7.40 -12.94 18.30
CA VAL A 164 8.49 -13.66 18.99
C VAL A 164 9.25 -12.69 19.88
N VAL A 165 9.38 -13.01 21.17
CA VAL A 165 10.20 -12.22 22.10
C VAL A 165 11.56 -12.89 22.26
N LEU A 166 12.63 -12.10 22.22
CA LEU A 166 14.02 -12.54 22.33
C LEU A 166 14.72 -11.81 23.48
N GLY A 167 15.08 -12.54 24.55
CA GLY A 167 15.75 -11.96 25.71
C GLY A 167 17.26 -12.15 25.67
N PHE A 168 18.01 -11.07 25.89
CA PHE A 168 19.46 -11.04 25.96
C PHE A 168 19.91 -10.61 27.38
N PRO A 169 20.22 -11.56 28.27
CA PRO A 169 20.72 -11.24 29.60
C PRO A 169 22.00 -10.39 29.52
N CYS A 170 22.09 -9.35 30.35
CA CYS A 170 23.21 -8.42 30.31
C CYS A 170 23.62 -7.95 31.71
N ASN A 171 24.91 -8.05 32.02
CA ASN A 171 25.44 -7.65 33.34
C ASN A 171 26.10 -6.25 33.35
N GLN A 172 26.04 -5.50 32.25
CA GLN A 172 26.74 -4.22 32.11
C GLN A 172 26.13 -3.07 32.95
N PHE A 173 24.92 -3.25 33.46
CA PHE A 173 24.16 -2.23 34.17
C PHE A 173 24.01 -2.59 35.65
N GLY A 174 24.84 -1.98 36.49
CA GLY A 174 24.81 -2.16 37.95
C GLY A 174 25.13 -3.58 38.44
N GLY A 175 25.71 -4.45 37.59
CA GLY A 175 26.01 -5.82 37.98
C GLY A 175 24.77 -6.68 38.29
N GLN A 176 23.63 -6.35 37.67
CA GLN A 176 22.32 -6.91 38.00
C GLN A 176 22.02 -8.28 37.35
N GLU A 177 22.97 -8.87 36.65
CA GLU A 177 22.88 -10.21 36.07
C GLU A 177 24.16 -11.05 36.34
N PRO A 178 24.50 -11.30 37.62
CA PRO A 178 25.77 -11.91 38.00
C PRO A 178 25.82 -13.44 37.81
N GLY A 179 24.66 -14.11 37.69
CA GLY A 179 24.57 -15.58 37.60
C GLY A 179 25.14 -16.17 36.31
N THR A 180 25.32 -17.49 36.28
CA THR A 180 25.64 -18.23 35.05
C THR A 180 24.44 -18.26 34.09
N ASP A 181 24.63 -18.66 32.83
CA ASP A 181 23.53 -18.75 31.88
C ASP A 181 22.42 -19.72 32.35
N ASP A 182 22.81 -20.83 33.01
CA ASP A 182 21.88 -21.79 33.62
C ASP A 182 21.13 -21.19 34.82
N ASP A 183 21.80 -20.39 35.66
CA ASP A 183 21.14 -19.71 36.79
C ASP A 183 20.08 -18.72 36.28
N ILE A 184 20.37 -18.01 35.19
CA ILE A 184 19.49 -17.00 34.60
C ILE A 184 18.27 -17.67 33.97
N ASP A 185 18.48 -18.74 33.19
CA ASP A 185 17.38 -19.50 32.56
C ASP A 185 16.44 -20.09 33.62
N ASN A 186 17.00 -20.70 34.68
CA ASN A 186 16.22 -21.22 35.80
C ASN A 186 15.47 -20.11 36.55
N PHE A 187 16.13 -18.97 36.81
CA PHE A 187 15.49 -17.82 37.46
C PHE A 187 14.27 -17.33 36.67
N CYS A 188 14.40 -17.17 35.36
CA CYS A 188 13.33 -16.65 34.50
C CYS A 188 12.15 -17.64 34.40
N LYS A 189 12.42 -18.94 34.27
CA LYS A 189 11.38 -19.97 34.20
C LYS A 189 10.64 -20.13 35.51
N ILE A 190 11.36 -20.25 36.64
CA ILE A 190 10.77 -20.53 37.94
C ILE A 190 9.98 -19.31 38.47
N ASN A 191 10.52 -18.10 38.33
CA ASN A 191 9.94 -16.92 38.98
C ASN A 191 8.97 -16.13 38.09
N HIS A 192 9.08 -16.26 36.76
CA HIS A 192 8.29 -15.46 35.82
C HIS A 192 7.57 -16.27 34.74
N GLY A 193 7.74 -17.60 34.71
CA GLY A 193 7.09 -18.47 33.72
C GLY A 193 7.57 -18.23 32.28
N VAL A 194 8.75 -17.62 32.11
CA VAL A 194 9.28 -17.22 30.80
C VAL A 194 9.40 -18.44 29.88
N SER A 195 8.74 -18.37 28.74
CA SER A 195 8.78 -19.39 27.68
C SER A 195 9.43 -18.88 26.39
N PHE A 196 9.56 -17.56 26.24
CA PHE A 196 10.26 -16.95 25.11
C PHE A 196 11.77 -17.23 25.14
N GLN A 197 12.43 -17.15 23.99
CA GLN A 197 13.84 -17.55 23.85
C GLN A 197 14.77 -16.58 24.58
N LEU A 198 15.50 -17.11 25.57
CA LEU A 198 16.64 -16.44 26.21
C LEU A 198 17.95 -16.84 25.54
N PHE A 199 18.85 -15.89 25.34
CA PHE A 199 20.18 -16.13 24.82
C PHE A 199 21.23 -16.16 25.92
N LYS A 200 22.43 -16.59 25.55
CA LYS A 200 23.61 -16.50 26.38
C LYS A 200 23.86 -15.05 26.79
N LYS A 201 24.28 -14.85 28.04
CA LYS A 201 24.60 -13.53 28.58
C LYS A 201 25.66 -12.86 27.72
N SER A 202 25.41 -11.61 27.33
CA SER A 202 26.28 -10.88 26.41
C SER A 202 26.29 -9.38 26.66
N ASP A 203 27.32 -8.73 26.14
CA ASP A 203 27.47 -7.28 26.20
C ASP A 203 26.63 -6.61 25.11
N VAL A 204 25.97 -5.50 25.46
CA VAL A 204 25.14 -4.69 24.55
C VAL A 204 25.73 -3.31 24.29
N ASN A 205 26.85 -2.98 24.94
CA ASN A 205 27.61 -1.74 24.77
C ASN A 205 29.13 -2.02 24.75
N GLY A 206 29.89 -1.08 24.19
CA GLY A 206 31.36 -1.13 24.11
C GLY A 206 31.89 -2.07 23.01
N ASP A 207 33.20 -2.28 22.99
CA ASP A 207 33.89 -3.03 21.93
C ASP A 207 33.45 -4.49 21.82
N LYS A 208 32.94 -5.05 22.92
CA LYS A 208 32.42 -6.42 23.02
C LYS A 208 30.91 -6.53 22.75
N THR A 209 30.26 -5.45 22.29
CA THR A 209 28.82 -5.49 21.93
C THR A 209 28.55 -6.64 20.97
N ASN A 210 27.52 -7.45 21.25
CA ASN A 210 27.10 -8.51 20.33
C ASN A 210 26.57 -7.95 18.99
N GLU A 211 26.64 -8.74 17.91
CA GLU A 211 26.28 -8.27 16.57
C GLU A 211 24.81 -7.84 16.46
N VAL A 212 23.91 -8.48 17.22
CA VAL A 212 22.49 -8.12 17.25
C VAL A 212 22.29 -6.70 17.78
N PHE A 213 22.87 -6.36 18.92
CA PHE A 213 22.76 -5.01 19.48
C PHE A 213 23.58 -3.97 18.72
N LYS A 214 24.68 -4.35 18.03
CA LYS A 214 25.33 -3.45 17.07
C LYS A 214 24.36 -3.03 15.97
N TYR A 215 23.71 -4.01 15.33
CA TYR A 215 22.72 -3.77 14.27
C TYR A 215 21.53 -2.93 14.76
N LEU A 216 20.88 -3.33 15.86
CA LEU A 216 19.67 -2.67 16.36
C LEU A 216 19.92 -1.19 16.71
N LYS A 217 21.05 -0.91 17.36
CA LYS A 217 21.44 0.45 17.74
C LYS A 217 21.74 1.34 16.53
N ASP A 218 22.32 0.77 15.47
CA ASP A 218 22.61 1.47 14.21
C ASP A 218 21.30 1.87 13.50
N LYS A 219 20.37 0.93 13.33
CA LYS A 219 19.10 1.20 12.64
C LYS A 219 18.17 2.14 13.42
N LYS A 220 18.20 2.13 14.76
CA LYS A 220 17.37 3.02 15.61
C LYS A 220 18.15 3.61 16.79
N SER A 221 18.79 4.75 16.53
CA SER A 221 19.34 5.63 17.58
C SER A 221 18.25 6.49 18.23
N GLN A 222 18.43 6.87 19.49
CA GLN A 222 17.58 7.86 20.16
C GLN A 222 18.35 9.17 20.29
N LEU A 223 17.89 10.25 19.64
CA LEU A 223 18.51 11.58 19.70
C LEU A 223 20.01 11.57 19.32
N GLY A 224 20.39 10.77 18.32
CA GLY A 224 21.78 10.63 17.89
C GLY A 224 22.67 9.79 18.83
N LEU A 225 22.12 9.25 19.92
CA LEU A 225 22.80 8.34 20.83
C LEU A 225 22.40 6.90 20.53
N THR A 226 23.39 6.07 20.19
CA THR A 226 23.21 4.65 19.90
C THR A 226 23.19 3.81 21.17
N ARG A 227 23.96 4.20 22.20
CA ARG A 227 24.17 3.47 23.46
C ARG A 227 22.87 3.00 24.13
N ILE A 228 22.85 1.76 24.64
CA ILE A 228 21.79 1.28 25.55
C ILE A 228 22.01 1.93 26.92
N LYS A 229 20.99 2.60 27.46
CA LYS A 229 21.07 3.36 28.71
C LYS A 229 20.89 2.47 29.93
N TRP A 230 20.00 1.47 29.86
CA TRP A 230 19.71 0.60 31.02
C TRP A 230 19.15 -0.79 30.63
N ASN A 231 18.93 -1.66 31.63
CA ASN A 231 18.24 -2.95 31.47
C ASN A 231 16.79 -2.75 31.02
N PHE A 232 16.24 -3.70 30.26
CA PHE A 232 14.88 -3.71 29.71
C PHE A 232 14.58 -2.65 28.63
N GLU A 233 15.60 -2.20 27.90
CA GLU A 233 15.36 -1.53 26.60
C GLU A 233 14.97 -2.57 25.55
N LYS A 234 14.12 -2.15 24.60
CA LYS A 234 13.44 -3.06 23.68
C LYS A 234 13.47 -2.52 22.27
N PHE A 235 13.63 -3.38 21.28
CA PHE A 235 13.54 -3.05 19.87
C PHE A 235 12.47 -3.90 19.21
N LEU A 236 11.58 -3.26 18.47
CA LEU A 236 10.55 -3.94 17.69
C LEU A 236 10.99 -4.02 16.24
N VAL A 237 10.95 -5.24 15.69
CA VAL A 237 11.29 -5.56 14.32
C VAL A 237 10.04 -6.09 13.61
N ASP A 238 9.73 -5.54 12.43
CA ASP A 238 8.59 -5.99 11.62
C ASP A 238 8.84 -7.32 10.91
N LYS A 239 7.83 -7.80 10.17
CA LYS A 239 7.87 -9.07 9.42
C LYS A 239 8.87 -9.08 8.26
N GLN A 240 9.36 -7.91 7.86
CA GLN A 240 10.33 -7.73 6.79
C GLN A 240 11.75 -7.58 7.35
N GLY A 241 11.91 -7.57 8.68
CA GLY A 241 13.21 -7.45 9.35
C GLY A 241 13.66 -6.00 9.56
N ASN A 242 12.77 -5.00 9.43
CA ASN A 242 13.10 -3.61 9.69
C ASN A 242 12.90 -3.28 11.17
N VAL A 243 13.83 -2.53 11.77
CA VAL A 243 13.69 -2.05 13.15
C VAL A 243 12.74 -0.85 13.19
N VAL A 244 11.48 -1.10 13.55
CA VAL A 244 10.40 -0.11 13.48
C VAL A 244 10.30 0.76 14.73
N ASN A 245 10.64 0.24 15.92
CA ASN A 245 10.58 1.01 17.16
C ASN A 245 11.68 0.65 18.18
N ARG A 246 11.98 1.57 19.11
CA ARG A 246 12.89 1.38 20.26
C ARG A 246 12.27 1.96 21.53
N TYR A 247 11.98 1.10 22.50
CA TYR A 247 11.36 1.45 23.78
C TYR A 247 12.42 1.56 24.87
N SER A 248 12.26 2.56 25.75
CA SER A 248 13.09 2.71 26.95
C SER A 248 12.73 1.67 28.03
N SER A 249 13.57 1.53 29.04
CA SER A 249 13.30 0.69 30.22
C SER A 249 12.01 1.03 30.96
N MET A 250 11.54 2.28 30.86
CA MET A 250 10.31 2.74 31.51
C MET A 250 9.04 2.30 30.78
N ALA A 251 9.14 2.00 29.47
CA ALA A 251 7.99 1.52 28.70
C ALA A 251 7.64 0.11 29.14
N LYS A 252 6.43 -0.08 29.65
CA LYS A 252 5.96 -1.39 30.14
C LYS A 252 5.66 -2.28 28.96
N PRO A 253 5.81 -3.61 29.09
CA PRO A 253 5.42 -4.54 28.04
C PRO A 253 3.95 -4.39 27.61
N SER A 254 3.05 -4.07 28.55
CA SER A 254 1.65 -3.78 28.28
C SER A 254 1.43 -2.59 27.35
N ASP A 255 2.39 -1.67 27.27
CA ASP A 255 2.32 -0.48 26.42
C ASP A 255 2.83 -0.80 24.99
N ILE A 256 3.53 -1.92 24.81
CA ILE A 256 4.08 -2.35 23.53
C ILE A 256 2.94 -2.98 22.72
N GLY A 257 2.66 -2.40 21.56
CA GLY A 257 1.52 -2.83 20.74
C GLY A 257 0.18 -2.17 21.12
N ASN A 258 0.10 -1.44 22.24
CA ASN A 258 -0.92 -0.40 22.43
C ASN A 258 -0.71 0.80 21.48
N ASP A 259 0.42 0.82 20.78
CA ASP A 259 0.70 1.73 19.67
C ASP A 259 -0.06 1.38 18.38
N MET A 260 -0.75 0.22 18.32
CA MET A 260 -1.56 -0.12 17.15
C MET A 260 -2.81 0.74 17.12
N VAL A 261 -2.96 1.53 16.05
CA VAL A 261 -4.18 2.31 15.84
C VAL A 261 -5.31 1.34 15.53
N LYS A 262 -6.34 1.32 16.37
CA LYS A 262 -7.55 0.53 16.15
C LYS A 262 -8.46 1.27 15.18
N VAL A 263 -8.74 0.62 14.05
CA VAL A 263 -9.52 1.20 12.95
C VAL A 263 -10.79 0.39 12.74
N LEU A 264 -11.92 1.08 12.82
CA LEU A 264 -13.22 0.50 12.43
C LEU A 264 -13.64 1.03 11.06
N VAL A 265 -13.94 0.14 10.11
CA VAL A 265 -14.33 0.52 8.75
C VAL A 265 -15.79 0.16 8.52
N THR A 266 -16.64 1.15 8.21
CA THR A 266 -18.00 0.88 7.75
C THR A 266 -18.04 0.77 6.23
N GLY A 267 -18.97 -0.02 5.68
CA GLY A 267 -19.01 -0.28 4.23
C GLY A 267 -17.81 -1.11 3.76
N ALA A 268 -17.27 -1.95 4.65
CA ALA A 268 -16.02 -2.68 4.45
C ALA A 268 -16.10 -3.74 3.33
N SER A 269 -17.31 -4.20 2.99
CA SER A 269 -17.55 -5.10 1.85
C SER A 269 -17.67 -4.39 0.50
N GLY A 270 -17.71 -3.05 0.48
CA GLY A 270 -17.76 -2.25 -0.74
C GLY A 270 -16.39 -2.08 -1.40
N LEU A 271 -16.38 -1.46 -2.59
CA LEU A 271 -15.16 -1.29 -3.42
C LEU A 271 -13.97 -0.69 -2.65
N LEU A 272 -14.16 0.48 -2.03
CA LEU A 272 -13.11 1.13 -1.24
C LEU A 272 -12.87 0.39 0.08
N GLY A 273 -13.93 -0.11 0.73
CA GLY A 273 -13.84 -0.83 1.99
C GLY A 273 -12.91 -2.04 1.93
N ARG A 274 -12.99 -2.84 0.86
CA ARG A 274 -12.13 -4.02 0.67
C ARG A 274 -10.67 -3.60 0.49
N ALA A 275 -10.40 -2.58 -0.32
CA ALA A 275 -9.05 -2.06 -0.50
C ALA A 275 -8.43 -1.54 0.82
N ILE A 276 -9.24 -0.89 1.67
CA ILE A 276 -8.82 -0.48 3.02
C ILE A 276 -8.47 -1.70 3.86
N LEU A 277 -9.33 -2.72 3.93
CA LEU A 277 -9.07 -3.92 4.73
C LEU A 277 -7.80 -4.64 4.26
N ASP A 278 -7.64 -4.81 2.95
CA ASP A 278 -6.47 -5.47 2.37
C ASP A 278 -5.19 -4.68 2.65
N ASN A 279 -5.21 -3.35 2.51
CA ASN A 279 -4.06 -2.51 2.82
C ASN A 279 -3.73 -2.50 4.33
N PHE A 280 -4.72 -2.25 5.17
CA PHE A 280 -4.53 -2.05 6.61
C PHE A 280 -4.15 -3.36 7.32
N SER A 281 -4.65 -4.50 6.86
CA SER A 281 -4.30 -5.81 7.44
C SER A 281 -2.84 -6.20 7.23
N ASN A 282 -2.16 -5.56 6.26
CA ASN A 282 -0.75 -5.74 6.00
C ASN A 282 0.15 -4.76 6.79
N ASP A 283 -0.44 -3.80 7.52
CA ASP A 283 0.29 -2.85 8.35
C ASP A 283 0.30 -3.32 9.82
N GLY A 284 1.46 -3.73 10.32
CA GLY A 284 1.63 -4.19 11.71
C GLY A 284 1.38 -3.13 12.78
N SER A 285 1.23 -1.85 12.40
CA SER A 285 0.88 -0.74 13.29
C SER A 285 -0.62 -0.42 13.34
N ILE A 286 -1.46 -1.19 12.64
CA ILE A 286 -2.90 -0.97 12.59
C ILE A 286 -3.64 -2.27 12.93
N GLN A 287 -4.64 -2.16 13.80
CA GLN A 287 -5.64 -3.21 14.00
C GLN A 287 -6.92 -2.79 13.29
N VAL A 288 -7.23 -3.37 12.14
CA VAL A 288 -8.42 -3.04 11.36
C VAL A 288 -9.56 -4.05 11.58
N THR A 289 -10.79 -3.53 11.73
CA THR A 289 -12.03 -4.32 11.82
C THR A 289 -13.06 -3.75 10.85
N GLY A 290 -13.66 -4.62 10.03
CA GLY A 290 -14.62 -4.23 9.01
C GLY A 290 -16.07 -4.55 9.39
N LEU A 291 -16.98 -3.63 9.11
CA LEU A 291 -18.42 -3.80 9.24
C LEU A 291 -19.10 -3.95 7.88
N ALA A 292 -20.08 -4.85 7.81
CA ALA A 292 -20.95 -5.02 6.65
C ALA A 292 -22.40 -5.29 7.07
N TYR A 293 -23.35 -4.97 6.19
CA TYR A 293 -24.77 -5.25 6.43
C TYR A 293 -25.22 -6.57 5.75
N SER A 294 -25.34 -6.55 4.43
CA SER A 294 -25.87 -7.66 3.63
C SER A 294 -24.81 -8.64 3.13
N ARG A 295 -23.55 -8.20 2.98
CA ARG A 295 -22.41 -9.02 2.53
C ARG A 295 -21.43 -9.30 3.68
N SER A 296 -21.94 -9.81 4.82
CA SER A 296 -21.07 -10.23 5.92
C SER A 296 -20.43 -11.59 5.61
N SER A 297 -19.11 -11.69 5.73
CA SER A 297 -18.36 -12.96 5.76
C SER A 297 -17.88 -13.23 7.18
N ASP A 298 -17.30 -14.41 7.45
CA ASP A 298 -16.73 -14.74 8.77
C ASP A 298 -15.67 -13.74 9.27
N LYS A 299 -15.12 -12.92 8.36
CA LYS A 299 -14.12 -11.89 8.67
C LYS A 299 -14.70 -10.50 8.95
N LEU A 300 -16.01 -10.30 8.74
CA LEU A 300 -16.67 -9.00 8.91
C LEU A 300 -17.75 -9.07 9.98
N ILE A 301 -17.82 -8.05 10.83
CA ILE A 301 -18.90 -7.95 11.81
C ILE A 301 -20.17 -7.47 11.08
N LYS A 302 -21.24 -8.26 11.19
CA LYS A 302 -22.55 -7.87 10.66
C LYS A 302 -23.15 -6.75 11.52
N CYS A 303 -23.40 -5.59 10.93
CA CYS A 303 -23.97 -4.45 11.63
C CYS A 303 -24.86 -3.63 10.67
N ASP A 304 -26.11 -3.38 11.05
CA ASP A 304 -26.97 -2.41 10.40
C ASP A 304 -26.70 -1.03 11.00
N LEU A 305 -26.22 -0.10 10.18
CA LEU A 305 -25.91 1.25 10.65
C LEU A 305 -27.16 2.06 11.01
N ASN A 306 -28.36 1.61 10.62
CA ASN A 306 -29.62 2.20 11.06
C ASN A 306 -30.05 1.75 12.46
N ASP A 307 -29.44 0.69 13.00
CA ASP A 307 -29.67 0.24 14.37
C ASP A 307 -28.63 0.90 15.29
N GLU A 308 -29.03 2.02 15.89
CA GLU A 308 -28.16 2.82 16.76
C GLU A 308 -27.59 2.01 17.93
N LYS A 309 -28.37 1.09 18.50
CA LYS A 309 -27.92 0.26 19.63
C LYS A 309 -26.89 -0.77 19.19
N ALA A 310 -27.09 -1.37 18.01
CA ALA A 310 -26.14 -2.32 17.47
C ALA A 310 -24.78 -1.66 17.19
N ILE A 311 -24.77 -0.50 16.52
CA ILE A 311 -23.51 0.20 16.23
C ILE A 311 -22.84 0.79 17.47
N GLU A 312 -23.62 1.28 18.45
CA GLU A 312 -23.08 1.70 19.74
C GLU A 312 -22.43 0.52 20.48
N GLY A 313 -23.06 -0.66 20.48
CA GLY A 313 -22.50 -1.88 21.05
C GLY A 313 -21.17 -2.26 20.41
N VAL A 314 -21.10 -2.23 19.09
CA VAL A 314 -19.86 -2.51 18.34
C VAL A 314 -18.77 -1.48 18.65
N ILE A 315 -19.07 -0.18 18.63
CA ILE A 315 -18.07 0.87 18.95
C ILE A 315 -17.60 0.71 20.39
N ARG A 316 -18.51 0.40 21.33
CA ARG A 316 -18.17 0.17 22.73
C ARG A 316 -17.26 -1.04 22.91
N GLU A 317 -17.50 -2.13 22.19
CA GLU A 317 -16.69 -3.35 22.27
C GLU A 317 -15.32 -3.16 21.60
N GLN A 318 -15.30 -2.58 20.40
CA GLN A 318 -14.08 -2.46 19.61
C GLN A 318 -13.16 -1.32 20.10
N GLN A 319 -13.72 -0.29 20.74
CA GLN A 319 -12.99 0.92 21.18
C GLN A 319 -12.02 1.46 20.10
N PRO A 320 -12.51 1.80 18.89
CA PRO A 320 -11.64 2.26 17.81
C PRO A 320 -11.05 3.66 18.07
N ASP A 321 -9.78 3.85 17.73
CA ASP A 321 -9.12 5.16 17.71
C ASP A 321 -9.59 5.99 16.51
N VAL A 322 -9.81 5.32 15.37
CA VAL A 322 -10.27 5.94 14.12
C VAL A 322 -11.40 5.11 13.51
N LEU A 323 -12.50 5.76 13.12
CA LEU A 323 -13.55 5.16 12.29
C LEU A 323 -13.46 5.70 10.87
N ILE A 324 -13.37 4.82 9.86
CA ILE A 324 -13.43 5.21 8.45
C ILE A 324 -14.83 4.90 7.91
N HIS A 325 -15.57 5.95 7.55
CA HIS A 325 -16.96 5.83 7.11
C HIS A 325 -17.06 5.79 5.58
N CYS A 326 -17.08 4.57 5.00
CA CYS A 326 -17.23 4.35 3.55
C CYS A 326 -18.67 3.99 3.14
N ALA A 327 -19.53 3.63 4.08
CA ALA A 327 -20.92 3.31 3.78
C ALA A 327 -21.69 4.56 3.33
N ALA A 328 -22.32 4.49 2.16
CA ALA A 328 -23.22 5.51 1.64
C ALA A 328 -24.14 4.88 0.59
N GLU A 329 -25.37 5.39 0.45
CA GLU A 329 -26.15 5.14 -0.76
C GLU A 329 -25.65 6.08 -1.85
N ARG A 330 -25.13 5.48 -2.93
CA ARG A 330 -24.46 6.18 -4.04
C ARG A 330 -25.19 6.00 -5.37
N ARG A 331 -26.23 5.17 -5.41
CA ARG A 331 -26.97 4.86 -6.63
C ARG A 331 -28.04 5.94 -6.86
N PRO A 332 -27.95 6.72 -7.95
CA PRO A 332 -28.88 7.82 -8.20
C PRO A 332 -30.35 7.36 -8.30
N ASP A 333 -30.59 6.18 -8.89
CA ASP A 333 -31.91 5.56 -9.03
C ASP A 333 -32.53 5.23 -7.65
N VAL A 334 -31.74 4.68 -6.74
CA VAL A 334 -32.21 4.41 -5.38
C VAL A 334 -32.45 5.70 -4.60
N ALA A 335 -31.56 6.68 -4.76
CA ALA A 335 -31.68 7.97 -4.09
C ALA A 335 -32.91 8.78 -4.53
N GLN A 336 -33.31 8.66 -5.80
CA GLN A 336 -34.52 9.31 -6.32
C GLN A 336 -35.80 8.59 -5.85
N ASN A 337 -35.76 7.26 -5.75
CA ASN A 337 -36.93 6.48 -5.34
C ASN A 337 -37.21 6.57 -3.83
N ASP A 338 -36.17 6.73 -3.00
CA ASP A 338 -36.31 6.94 -1.55
C ASP A 338 -35.33 8.00 -1.01
N PRO A 339 -35.64 9.30 -1.20
CA PRO A 339 -34.80 10.39 -0.72
C PRO A 339 -34.65 10.40 0.81
N ALA A 340 -35.70 10.01 1.54
CA ALA A 340 -35.70 10.02 3.00
C ALA A 340 -34.75 8.95 3.57
N ALA A 341 -34.77 7.72 3.03
CA ALA A 341 -33.81 6.69 3.44
C ALA A 341 -32.38 7.06 3.06
N THR A 342 -32.19 7.74 1.92
CA THR A 342 -30.87 8.23 1.48
C THR A 342 -30.33 9.30 2.41
N GLU A 343 -31.16 10.26 2.80
CA GLU A 343 -30.79 11.30 3.76
C GLU A 343 -30.48 10.70 5.13
N LYS A 344 -31.32 9.77 5.62
CA LYS A 344 -31.07 9.03 6.86
C LYS A 344 -29.71 8.32 6.86
N LEU A 345 -29.38 7.59 5.80
CA LEU A 345 -28.11 6.86 5.72
C LEU A 345 -26.90 7.78 5.52
N ASN A 346 -27.02 8.82 4.69
CA ASN A 346 -25.88 9.65 4.31
C ASN A 346 -25.62 10.82 5.29
N VAL A 347 -26.61 11.19 6.12
CA VAL A 347 -26.55 12.34 7.04
C VAL A 347 -26.72 11.88 8.48
N ASP A 348 -27.87 11.30 8.85
CA ASP A 348 -28.17 10.99 10.26
C ASP A 348 -27.22 9.92 10.82
N VAL A 349 -27.02 8.84 10.07
CA VAL A 349 -26.06 7.78 10.45
C VAL A 349 -24.64 8.35 10.56
N SER A 350 -24.21 9.19 9.62
CA SER A 350 -22.88 9.80 9.66
C SER A 350 -22.69 10.72 10.88
N GLY A 351 -23.70 11.52 11.22
CA GLY A 351 -23.72 12.34 12.44
C GLY A 351 -23.70 11.48 13.71
N ASN A 352 -24.47 10.40 13.74
CA ASN A 352 -24.51 9.49 14.88
C ASN A 352 -23.15 8.79 15.12
N LEU A 353 -22.54 8.26 14.05
CA LEU A 353 -21.18 7.67 14.12
C LEU A 353 -20.16 8.69 14.63
N SER A 354 -20.22 9.92 14.14
CA SER A 354 -19.33 11.00 14.58
C SER A 354 -19.45 11.27 16.09
N ARG A 355 -20.70 11.35 16.59
CA ARG A 355 -21.00 11.51 18.02
C ARG A 355 -20.53 10.32 18.86
N LEU A 356 -20.76 9.09 18.43
CA LEU A 356 -20.31 7.88 19.12
C LEU A 356 -18.77 7.84 19.22
N MET A 357 -18.06 8.18 18.15
CA MET A 357 -16.60 8.27 18.17
C MET A 357 -16.10 9.35 19.13
N LYS A 358 -16.75 10.52 19.16
CA LYS A 358 -16.41 11.58 20.12
C LYS A 358 -16.55 11.12 21.57
N ASN A 359 -17.62 10.37 21.88
CA ASN A 359 -17.88 9.89 23.24
C ASN A 359 -16.77 8.98 23.79
N ILE A 360 -16.07 8.26 22.91
CA ILE A 360 -14.91 7.42 23.28
C ILE A 360 -13.57 8.12 23.02
N GLY A 361 -13.59 9.40 22.62
CA GLY A 361 -12.39 10.21 22.35
C GLY A 361 -11.71 9.96 20.99
N GLY A 362 -12.30 9.11 20.13
CA GLY A 362 -11.78 8.73 18.83
C GLY A 362 -12.11 9.70 17.69
N SER A 363 -11.44 9.49 16.56
CA SER A 363 -11.57 10.32 15.35
C SER A 363 -12.43 9.62 14.29
N ILE A 364 -13.00 10.37 13.35
CA ILE A 364 -13.75 9.80 12.22
C ILE A 364 -13.20 10.38 10.91
N ILE A 365 -12.90 9.51 9.95
CA ILE A 365 -12.63 9.88 8.56
C ILE A 365 -13.89 9.61 7.74
N TYR A 366 -14.55 10.66 7.27
CA TYR A 366 -15.72 10.58 6.40
C TYR A 366 -15.30 10.63 4.93
N ILE A 367 -15.65 9.60 4.17
CA ILE A 367 -15.40 9.59 2.72
C ILE A 367 -16.49 10.42 2.04
N SER A 368 -16.10 11.57 1.47
CA SER A 368 -16.96 12.47 0.72
C SER A 368 -16.68 12.39 -0.79
N THR A 369 -17.13 13.38 -1.57
CA THR A 369 -17.11 13.35 -3.04
C THR A 369 -16.73 14.70 -3.63
N ASP A 370 -16.14 14.68 -4.81
CA ASP A 370 -15.99 15.83 -5.72
C ASP A 370 -17.33 16.46 -6.16
N TYR A 371 -18.43 15.69 -6.12
CA TYR A 371 -19.78 16.17 -6.47
C TYR A 371 -20.37 17.19 -5.47
N VAL A 372 -19.64 17.53 -4.41
CA VAL A 372 -19.96 18.70 -3.56
C VAL A 372 -19.73 20.03 -4.31
N PHE A 373 -19.02 20.01 -5.43
CA PHE A 373 -18.77 21.18 -6.28
C PHE A 373 -19.62 21.18 -7.56
N ASP A 374 -19.78 22.37 -8.16
CA ASP A 374 -20.56 22.57 -9.40
C ASP A 374 -19.75 22.33 -10.69
N GLY A 375 -18.43 22.22 -10.57
CA GLY A 375 -17.53 21.98 -11.69
C GLY A 375 -17.30 23.18 -12.60
N THR A 376 -17.49 24.39 -12.09
CA THR A 376 -17.32 25.67 -12.83
C THR A 376 -15.95 26.33 -12.64
N LYS A 377 -15.22 26.02 -11.56
CA LYS A 377 -13.94 26.66 -11.19
C LYS A 377 -12.87 25.65 -10.70
N PRO A 378 -12.49 24.64 -11.49
CA PRO A 378 -11.39 23.74 -11.14
C PRO A 378 -10.01 24.44 -11.20
N PRO A 379 -8.99 23.93 -10.49
CA PRO A 379 -9.09 22.87 -9.48
C PRO A 379 -9.63 23.41 -8.14
N TYR A 380 -10.56 22.68 -7.52
CA TYR A 380 -11.12 23.02 -6.21
C TYR A 380 -10.16 22.67 -5.08
N THR A 381 -9.84 23.68 -4.27
CA THR A 381 -9.11 23.56 -3.02
C THR A 381 -10.05 23.22 -1.85
N THR A 382 -9.49 22.84 -0.70
CA THR A 382 -10.27 22.49 0.49
C THR A 382 -11.02 23.68 1.10
N THR A 383 -10.65 24.90 0.72
CA THR A 383 -11.28 26.16 1.19
C THR A 383 -12.36 26.69 0.27
N ASP A 384 -12.49 26.13 -0.95
CA ASP A 384 -13.53 26.56 -1.88
C ASP A 384 -14.92 26.18 -1.37
N THR A 385 -15.90 27.06 -1.63
CA THR A 385 -17.27 26.87 -1.14
C THR A 385 -17.99 25.80 -1.98
N PRO A 386 -18.49 24.72 -1.37
CA PRO A 386 -19.27 23.70 -2.08
C PRO A 386 -20.58 24.27 -2.66
N ASN A 387 -20.94 23.81 -3.87
CA ASN A 387 -22.18 24.15 -4.57
C ASN A 387 -22.72 22.92 -5.35
N PRO A 388 -23.25 21.90 -4.66
CA PRO A 388 -23.62 20.64 -5.30
C PRO A 388 -24.84 20.78 -6.21
N LEU A 389 -24.74 20.27 -7.44
CA LEU A 389 -25.82 20.34 -8.42
C LEU A 389 -26.85 19.19 -8.27
N ASN A 390 -26.41 18.00 -7.83
CA ASN A 390 -27.26 16.82 -7.69
C ASN A 390 -27.54 16.42 -6.23
N LEU A 391 -28.56 15.58 -6.04
CA LEU A 391 -28.98 15.08 -4.72
C LEU A 391 -27.86 14.33 -3.98
N TYR A 392 -27.06 13.54 -4.71
CA TYR A 392 -25.91 12.84 -4.12
C TYR A 392 -24.91 13.83 -3.50
N GLY A 393 -24.47 14.84 -4.26
CA GLY A 393 -23.59 15.89 -3.75
C GLY A 393 -24.18 16.66 -2.57
N LYS A 394 -25.49 16.97 -2.61
CA LYS A 394 -26.20 17.64 -1.51
C LYS A 394 -26.20 16.80 -0.23
N THR A 395 -26.52 15.51 -0.32
CA THR A 395 -26.54 14.61 0.86
C THR A 395 -25.13 14.36 1.41
N LYS A 396 -24.11 14.23 0.55
CA LYS A 396 -22.71 14.12 1.01
C LYS A 396 -22.24 15.38 1.71
N LEU A 397 -22.56 16.57 1.18
CA LEU A 397 -22.25 17.84 1.84
C LEU A 397 -22.99 17.99 3.18
N ALA A 398 -24.25 17.55 3.27
CA ALA A 398 -24.99 17.50 4.53
C ALA A 398 -24.33 16.55 5.54
N GLY A 399 -23.84 15.38 5.08
CA GLY A 399 -23.06 14.45 5.88
C GLY A 399 -21.72 15.04 6.37
N GLU A 400 -21.00 15.81 5.54
CA GLU A 400 -19.79 16.54 5.97
C GLU A 400 -20.11 17.47 7.16
N LYS A 401 -21.21 18.24 7.06
CA LYS A 401 -21.66 19.14 8.14
C LYS A 401 -22.05 18.37 9.39
N ALA A 402 -22.82 17.29 9.25
CA ALA A 402 -23.24 16.46 10.38
C ALA A 402 -22.03 15.86 11.11
N VAL A 403 -21.02 15.38 10.38
CA VAL A 403 -19.80 14.82 10.97
C VAL A 403 -18.99 15.88 11.70
N THR A 404 -18.71 17.01 11.04
CA THR A 404 -17.86 18.10 11.59
C THR A 404 -18.48 18.82 12.79
N GLN A 405 -19.81 18.97 12.82
CA GLN A 405 -20.53 19.54 13.96
C GLN A 405 -20.49 18.64 15.20
N ASN A 406 -20.44 17.32 15.02
CA ASN A 406 -20.49 16.37 16.13
C ASN A 406 -19.11 16.02 16.67
N ASN A 407 -18.05 16.00 15.86
CA ASN A 407 -16.69 15.63 16.28
C ASN A 407 -15.64 16.59 15.71
N ASP A 408 -14.98 17.33 16.60
CA ASP A 408 -13.92 18.28 16.28
C ASP A 408 -12.62 17.60 15.79
N LYS A 409 -12.44 16.31 16.07
CA LYS A 409 -11.37 15.45 15.53
C LYS A 409 -11.75 14.75 14.23
N SER A 410 -12.86 15.13 13.61
CA SER A 410 -13.25 14.56 12.32
C SER A 410 -12.36 15.04 11.18
N VAL A 411 -12.23 14.19 10.17
CA VAL A 411 -11.57 14.49 8.89
C VAL A 411 -12.53 14.12 7.76
N ILE A 412 -12.71 15.03 6.82
CA ILE A 412 -13.46 14.82 5.59
C ILE A 412 -12.44 14.55 4.48
N LEU A 413 -12.49 13.36 3.88
CA LEU A 413 -11.69 13.02 2.71
C LEU A 413 -12.58 13.06 1.46
N ARG A 414 -12.46 14.11 0.64
CA ARG A 414 -13.16 14.19 -0.65
C ARG A 414 -12.35 13.43 -1.71
N VAL A 415 -13.01 12.52 -2.39
CA VAL A 415 -12.46 11.72 -3.48
C VAL A 415 -13.34 11.83 -4.73
N PRO A 416 -12.79 11.70 -5.95
CA PRO A 416 -13.58 11.69 -7.18
C PRO A 416 -14.16 10.29 -7.45
N VAL A 417 -14.53 10.03 -8.71
CA VAL A 417 -14.96 8.69 -9.14
C VAL A 417 -13.86 7.64 -8.88
N LEU A 418 -14.25 6.54 -8.25
CA LEU A 418 -13.33 5.48 -7.82
C LEU A 418 -13.35 4.26 -8.76
N TYR A 419 -12.20 3.62 -8.94
CA TYR A 419 -12.06 2.33 -9.62
C TYR A 419 -11.08 1.42 -8.86
N GLY A 420 -11.09 0.12 -9.18
CA GLY A 420 -10.21 -0.86 -8.56
C GLY A 420 -10.63 -2.29 -8.87
N ARG A 421 -10.19 -3.23 -8.04
CA ARG A 421 -10.62 -4.63 -8.12
C ARG A 421 -12.11 -4.74 -7.76
N VAL A 422 -12.90 -5.21 -8.73
CA VAL A 422 -14.36 -5.34 -8.59
C VAL A 422 -14.78 -6.80 -8.62
N GLU A 423 -15.84 -7.15 -7.87
CA GLU A 423 -16.48 -8.47 -7.97
C GLU A 423 -17.30 -8.59 -9.26
N ASN A 424 -17.82 -7.45 -9.75
CA ASN A 424 -18.52 -7.31 -11.01
C ASN A 424 -18.36 -5.88 -11.53
N THR A 425 -18.44 -5.71 -12.85
CA THR A 425 -18.22 -4.42 -13.54
C THR A 425 -19.15 -3.29 -13.07
N LYS A 426 -20.34 -3.60 -12.53
CA LYS A 426 -21.30 -2.60 -12.04
C LYS A 426 -20.90 -1.96 -10.70
N GLU A 427 -19.86 -2.46 -10.03
CA GLU A 427 -19.39 -1.87 -8.77
C GLU A 427 -18.71 -0.51 -8.94
N SER A 428 -18.25 -0.15 -10.14
CA SER A 428 -17.71 1.18 -10.43
C SER A 428 -18.29 1.75 -11.72
N ALA A 429 -18.53 3.07 -11.71
CA ALA A 429 -18.92 3.82 -12.89
C ALA A 429 -17.82 3.84 -13.98
N VAL A 430 -16.60 3.42 -13.64
CA VAL A 430 -15.48 3.23 -14.57
C VAL A 430 -15.51 1.82 -15.15
N THR A 431 -15.55 0.78 -14.30
CA THR A 431 -15.49 -0.62 -14.76
C THR A 431 -16.70 -1.06 -15.58
N ILE A 432 -17.87 -0.42 -15.39
CA ILE A 432 -19.07 -0.70 -16.20
C ILE A 432 -18.89 -0.35 -17.68
N LEU A 433 -17.94 0.54 -18.01
CA LEU A 433 -17.63 0.90 -19.39
C LEU A 433 -16.96 -0.26 -20.14
N ILE A 434 -16.33 -1.21 -19.45
CA ILE A 434 -15.75 -2.41 -20.05
C ILE A 434 -16.83 -3.25 -20.76
N ASP A 435 -18.01 -3.37 -20.16
CA ASP A 435 -19.13 -4.11 -20.77
C ASP A 435 -19.60 -3.43 -22.06
N ALA A 436 -19.64 -2.10 -22.05
CA ALA A 436 -20.02 -1.31 -23.22
C ALA A 436 -19.05 -1.50 -24.39
N VAL A 437 -17.75 -1.64 -24.11
CA VAL A 437 -16.71 -1.93 -25.11
C VAL A 437 -16.84 -3.35 -25.66
N LYS A 438 -17.12 -4.33 -24.78
CA LYS A 438 -17.27 -5.74 -25.18
C LYS A 438 -18.56 -6.02 -25.96
N GLU A 439 -19.61 -5.22 -25.76
CA GLU A 439 -20.87 -5.35 -26.50
C GLU A 439 -20.70 -5.13 -28.02
N GLY A 440 -19.73 -4.31 -28.44
CA GLY A 440 -19.44 -4.04 -29.87
C GLY A 440 -20.58 -3.36 -30.64
N LYS A 441 -21.58 -2.82 -29.93
CA LYS A 441 -22.74 -2.13 -30.52
C LYS A 441 -22.53 -0.62 -30.51
N ALA A 442 -22.98 0.06 -31.56
CA ALA A 442 -22.91 1.52 -31.64
C ALA A 442 -23.48 2.18 -30.38
N LYS A 443 -22.66 2.97 -29.69
CA LYS A 443 -22.99 3.54 -28.38
C LYS A 443 -22.43 4.94 -28.24
N LYS A 444 -23.32 5.91 -28.07
CA LYS A 444 -22.98 7.29 -27.75
C LYS A 444 -22.42 7.36 -26.33
N MET A 445 -21.23 7.93 -26.15
CA MET A 445 -20.53 8.02 -24.87
C MET A 445 -20.11 9.46 -24.56
N GLU A 446 -20.37 9.89 -23.33
CA GLU A 446 -20.05 11.23 -22.85
C GLU A 446 -18.56 11.58 -23.04
N HIS A 447 -18.32 12.66 -23.78
CA HIS A 447 -17.01 13.27 -24.03
C HIS A 447 -17.07 14.79 -23.79
N TYR A 448 -17.71 15.16 -22.67
CA TYR A 448 -17.87 16.55 -22.23
C TYR A 448 -17.26 16.80 -20.84
N ALA A 449 -17.57 15.96 -19.85
CA ALA A 449 -17.13 16.18 -18.47
C ALA A 449 -15.78 15.53 -18.19
N ASN A 450 -14.87 16.31 -17.59
CA ASN A 450 -13.58 15.83 -17.09
C ASN A 450 -13.80 15.05 -15.79
N ARG A 451 -13.17 13.88 -15.68
CA ARG A 451 -13.20 13.03 -14.50
C ARG A 451 -11.79 12.62 -14.14
N PHE A 452 -11.58 12.41 -12.85
CA PHE A 452 -10.27 12.01 -12.31
C PHE A 452 -10.40 10.63 -11.68
N PRO A 453 -10.51 9.55 -12.49
CA PRO A 453 -10.67 8.20 -11.97
C PRO A 453 -9.52 7.88 -11.02
N THR A 454 -9.86 7.57 -9.76
CA THR A 454 -8.88 7.38 -8.69
C THR A 454 -8.93 5.95 -8.18
N ASN A 455 -7.76 5.32 -8.13
CA ASN A 455 -7.63 3.92 -7.72
C ASN A 455 -7.88 3.77 -6.21
N VAL A 456 -8.75 2.83 -5.81
CA VAL A 456 -9.04 2.58 -4.39
C VAL A 456 -7.86 2.06 -3.58
N ASP A 457 -6.89 1.38 -4.19
CA ASP A 457 -5.66 0.95 -3.53
C ASP A 457 -4.81 2.16 -3.14
N ASN A 458 -4.72 3.17 -4.01
CA ASN A 458 -4.03 4.44 -3.70
C ASN A 458 -4.79 5.22 -2.61
N VAL A 459 -6.13 5.27 -2.68
CA VAL A 459 -6.94 5.89 -1.61
C VAL A 459 -6.75 5.16 -0.28
N ALA A 460 -6.63 3.82 -0.29
CA ALA A 460 -6.38 3.04 0.91
C ALA A 460 -4.99 3.34 1.50
N ILE A 461 -3.94 3.47 0.67
CA ILE A 461 -2.60 3.89 1.13
C ILE A 461 -2.66 5.30 1.75
N ALA A 462 -3.37 6.23 1.11
CA ALA A 462 -3.57 7.57 1.64
C ALA A 462 -4.29 7.55 2.99
N LEU A 463 -5.39 6.79 3.10
CA LEU A 463 -6.14 6.62 4.34
C LEU A 463 -5.30 5.99 5.46
N ASN A 464 -4.44 5.03 5.14
CA ASN A 464 -3.52 4.43 6.10
C ASN A 464 -2.57 5.49 6.67
N ALA A 465 -1.96 6.29 5.80
CA ALA A 465 -1.06 7.36 6.21
C ALA A 465 -1.77 8.46 7.02
N LEU A 466 -2.99 8.86 6.62
CA LEU A 466 -3.83 9.81 7.35
C LEU A 466 -4.21 9.27 8.74
N THR A 467 -4.59 8.00 8.84
CA THR A 467 -4.97 7.33 10.10
C THR A 467 -3.83 7.40 11.11
N LYS A 468 -2.59 7.09 10.70
CA LYS A 468 -1.40 7.15 11.57
C LYS A 468 -1.00 8.57 11.98
N ASN A 469 -1.48 9.58 11.25
CA ASN A 469 -1.13 10.98 11.48
C ASN A 469 -2.34 11.85 11.82
N ILE A 470 -3.47 11.25 12.23
CA ILE A 470 -4.80 11.89 12.25
C ILE A 470 -4.82 13.23 12.98
N GLN A 471 -4.03 13.37 14.06
CA GLN A 471 -3.92 14.59 14.86
C GLN A 471 -3.32 15.80 14.11
N LYS A 472 -2.61 15.56 13.00
CA LYS A 472 -1.98 16.58 12.15
C LYS A 472 -2.78 16.85 10.87
N VAL A 473 -3.83 16.07 10.62
CA VAL A 473 -4.61 16.15 9.39
C VAL A 473 -5.64 17.28 9.53
N PRO A 474 -5.72 18.20 8.55
CA PRO A 474 -6.78 19.20 8.49
C PRO A 474 -8.17 18.55 8.45
N GLN A 475 -9.18 19.24 8.98
CA GLN A 475 -10.55 18.72 9.00
C GLN A 475 -11.13 18.43 7.61
N ILE A 476 -10.61 19.05 6.54
CA ILE A 476 -10.97 18.72 5.15
C ILE A 476 -9.70 18.52 4.34
N VAL A 477 -9.63 17.41 3.62
CA VAL A 477 -8.53 17.03 2.72
C VAL A 477 -9.08 16.42 1.43
N HIS A 478 -8.40 16.66 0.32
CA HIS A 478 -8.72 16.08 -0.98
C HIS A 478 -7.69 15.02 -1.36
N TYR A 479 -8.13 13.90 -1.95
CA TYR A 479 -7.25 12.93 -2.60
C TYR A 479 -7.83 12.51 -3.95
N SER A 480 -7.03 12.66 -5.00
CA SER A 480 -7.44 12.42 -6.39
C SER A 480 -6.22 12.01 -7.23
N SER A 481 -6.46 11.18 -8.25
CA SER A 481 -5.52 11.04 -9.37
C SER A 481 -5.35 12.38 -10.08
N ARG A 482 -4.21 12.53 -10.75
CA ARG A 482 -3.90 13.68 -11.62
C ARG A 482 -4.29 13.43 -13.09
N GLU A 483 -4.65 12.20 -13.44
CA GLU A 483 -5.05 11.82 -14.80
C GLU A 483 -6.52 12.19 -15.04
N ALA A 484 -6.76 13.01 -16.06
CA ALA A 484 -8.09 13.39 -16.49
C ALA A 484 -8.58 12.48 -17.63
N TYR A 485 -9.82 12.05 -17.55
CA TYR A 485 -10.50 11.29 -18.59
C TYR A 485 -11.98 11.68 -18.68
N THR A 486 -12.54 11.65 -19.88
CA THR A 486 -13.99 11.51 -20.07
C THR A 486 -14.40 10.03 -20.07
N LYS A 487 -15.71 9.74 -20.08
CA LYS A 487 -16.19 8.35 -20.23
C LYS A 487 -15.81 7.74 -21.57
N TYR A 488 -15.89 8.53 -22.64
CA TYR A 488 -15.43 8.12 -23.97
C TYR A 488 -13.95 7.73 -23.95
N GLU A 489 -13.07 8.57 -23.39
CA GLU A 489 -11.63 8.30 -23.34
C GLU A 489 -11.29 7.06 -22.51
N MET A 490 -11.97 6.86 -21.37
CA MET A 490 -11.84 5.62 -20.59
C MET A 490 -12.24 4.39 -21.41
N ALA A 491 -13.35 4.45 -22.14
CA ALA A 491 -13.82 3.34 -22.96
C ALA A 491 -12.89 3.03 -24.15
N CYS A 492 -12.37 4.06 -24.83
CA CYS A 492 -11.35 3.90 -25.86
C CYS A 492 -10.07 3.27 -25.29
N THR A 493 -9.65 3.68 -24.08
CA THR A 493 -8.51 3.06 -23.38
C THR A 493 -8.75 1.58 -23.11
N PHE A 494 -9.98 1.19 -22.70
CA PHE A 494 -10.33 -0.22 -22.52
C PHE A 494 -10.34 -1.01 -23.83
N ALA A 495 -10.83 -0.43 -24.92
CA ALA A 495 -10.81 -1.05 -26.24
C ALA A 495 -9.36 -1.34 -26.69
N GLU A 496 -8.47 -0.36 -26.48
CA GLU A 496 -7.03 -0.50 -26.75
C GLU A 496 -6.41 -1.64 -25.93
N ILE A 497 -6.64 -1.66 -24.61
CA ILE A 497 -6.09 -2.69 -23.71
C ILE A 497 -6.58 -4.09 -24.09
N LEU A 498 -7.85 -4.23 -24.47
CA LEU A 498 -8.47 -5.51 -24.83
C LEU A 498 -8.18 -5.95 -26.27
N GLY A 499 -7.55 -5.11 -27.10
CA GLY A 499 -7.38 -5.36 -28.52
C GLY A 499 -8.70 -5.44 -29.30
N LEU A 500 -9.71 -4.66 -28.89
CA LEU A 500 -11.04 -4.62 -29.51
C LEU A 500 -11.22 -3.33 -30.35
N PRO A 501 -12.04 -3.37 -31.42
CA PRO A 501 -12.33 -2.16 -32.21
C PRO A 501 -13.08 -1.13 -31.37
N SER A 502 -12.78 0.16 -31.57
CA SER A 502 -13.44 1.27 -30.87
C SER A 502 -14.39 2.09 -31.75
N ASP A 503 -14.53 1.74 -33.04
CA ASP A 503 -15.32 2.48 -34.03
C ASP A 503 -16.82 2.58 -33.68
N HIS A 504 -17.30 1.66 -32.84
CA HIS A 504 -18.68 1.64 -32.34
C HIS A 504 -18.90 2.60 -31.17
N LEU A 505 -17.84 3.15 -30.58
CA LEU A 505 -17.89 4.15 -29.52
C LEU A 505 -17.95 5.54 -30.14
N ILE A 506 -19.07 6.23 -29.97
CA ILE A 506 -19.32 7.54 -30.60
C ILE A 506 -19.18 8.62 -29.53
N ALA A 507 -18.21 9.52 -29.69
CA ALA A 507 -17.99 10.63 -28.77
C ALA A 507 -19.18 11.61 -28.76
N ASP A 508 -19.71 11.87 -27.57
CA ASP A 508 -20.76 12.86 -27.32
C ASP A 508 -20.16 14.11 -26.69
N THR A 509 -19.88 15.10 -27.52
CA THR A 509 -19.28 16.38 -27.11
C THR A 509 -20.33 17.44 -26.77
N GLU A 510 -21.62 17.13 -26.95
CA GLU A 510 -22.69 18.07 -26.68
C GLU A 510 -22.80 18.36 -25.19
N GLU A 511 -22.96 19.64 -24.85
CA GLU A 511 -23.24 20.04 -23.48
C GLU A 511 -24.59 19.45 -23.05
N PRO A 512 -24.64 18.73 -21.91
CA PRO A 512 -25.91 18.20 -21.42
C PRO A 512 -26.93 19.33 -21.24
N THR A 513 -28.18 19.10 -21.66
CA THR A 513 -29.29 20.06 -21.49
C THR A 513 -30.35 19.50 -20.54
N GLY A 514 -31.20 20.37 -20.00
CA GLY A 514 -32.28 19.99 -19.06
C GLY A 514 -31.76 19.35 -17.77
N ASP A 515 -32.45 18.32 -17.27
CA ASP A 515 -32.11 17.63 -16.01
C ASP A 515 -30.71 16.98 -16.03
N ALA A 516 -30.18 16.66 -17.21
CA ALA A 516 -28.82 16.14 -17.37
C ALA A 516 -27.75 17.22 -17.09
N ALA A 517 -28.03 18.48 -17.42
CA ALA A 517 -27.15 19.63 -17.12
C ALA A 517 -27.10 19.91 -15.61
N VAL A 518 -28.26 19.86 -14.95
CA VAL A 518 -28.40 20.11 -13.51
C VAL A 518 -27.79 18.97 -12.67
N SER A 519 -27.48 17.81 -13.25
CA SER A 519 -26.99 16.66 -12.50
C SER A 519 -25.50 16.37 -12.65
N ARG A 520 -24.79 17.00 -13.59
CA ARG A 520 -23.43 16.61 -13.98
C ARG A 520 -22.49 17.81 -14.06
N PRO A 521 -21.60 17.99 -13.06
CA PRO A 521 -20.60 19.04 -13.13
C PRO A 521 -19.62 18.79 -14.28
N LYS A 522 -19.20 19.85 -14.96
CA LYS A 522 -18.28 19.77 -16.11
C LYS A 522 -16.89 19.30 -15.69
N ASP A 523 -16.34 19.91 -14.63
CA ASP A 523 -15.00 19.58 -14.16
C ASP A 523 -14.87 19.84 -12.64
N CYS A 524 -14.95 18.77 -11.86
CA CYS A 524 -14.73 18.81 -10.40
C CYS A 524 -13.32 18.43 -9.99
N GLN A 525 -12.29 18.79 -10.76
CA GLN A 525 -10.90 18.53 -10.37
C GLN A 525 -10.63 18.98 -8.94
N LEU A 526 -10.16 18.06 -8.10
CA LEU A 526 -9.75 18.37 -6.73
C LEU A 526 -8.26 18.68 -6.69
N SER A 527 -7.88 19.84 -6.14
CA SER A 527 -6.47 20.10 -5.80
C SER A 527 -6.03 19.17 -4.67
N ARG A 528 -4.89 18.51 -4.86
CA ARG A 528 -4.26 17.62 -3.88
C ARG A 528 -3.29 18.33 -2.94
N ASP A 529 -3.15 19.65 -3.06
CA ASP A 529 -2.12 20.42 -2.35
C ASP A 529 -2.21 20.29 -0.84
N SER A 530 -3.42 20.23 -0.28
CA SER A 530 -3.62 20.07 1.17
C SER A 530 -3.06 18.74 1.68
N PHE A 531 -3.16 17.69 0.87
CA PHE A 531 -2.65 16.36 1.21
C PHE A 531 -1.15 16.29 0.99
N ASP A 532 -0.64 16.79 -0.14
CA ASP A 532 0.78 16.78 -0.47
C ASP A 532 1.61 17.57 0.57
N LYS A 533 1.05 18.66 1.14
CA LYS A 533 1.66 19.43 2.24
C LYS A 533 1.82 18.65 3.55
N LEU A 534 1.09 17.54 3.75
CA LEU A 534 1.26 16.68 4.92
C LEU A 534 2.55 15.84 4.84
N ASN A 535 3.18 15.76 3.66
CA ASN A 535 4.44 15.06 3.42
C ASN A 535 4.41 13.60 3.91
N LEU A 536 3.34 12.88 3.57
CA LEU A 536 3.06 11.52 4.02
C LEU A 536 3.71 10.41 3.16
N ASN A 537 4.51 10.78 2.15
CA ASN A 537 5.18 9.85 1.22
C ASN A 537 4.24 8.80 0.61
N VAL A 538 3.11 9.26 0.06
CA VAL A 538 2.16 8.40 -0.67
C VAL A 538 2.42 8.58 -2.16
N ASP A 539 2.98 7.54 -2.79
CA ASP A 539 3.15 7.48 -4.25
C ASP A 539 1.96 6.78 -4.91
N ASP A 540 1.53 7.32 -6.04
CA ASP A 540 0.52 6.67 -6.88
C ASP A 540 1.21 5.53 -7.64
N ASN A 541 1.02 4.29 -7.17
CA ASN A 541 1.81 3.14 -7.61
C ASN A 541 1.60 2.72 -9.07
N LEU A 542 0.47 3.10 -9.70
CA LEU A 542 0.11 2.74 -11.07
C LEU A 542 -0.77 3.83 -11.69
N SER A 543 -0.49 4.17 -12.95
CA SER A 543 -1.41 4.95 -13.78
C SER A 543 -2.72 4.19 -14.05
N PHE A 544 -3.74 4.91 -14.50
CA PHE A 544 -5.01 4.34 -14.92
C PHE A 544 -4.82 3.18 -15.92
N LYS A 545 -4.05 3.42 -16.98
CA LYS A 545 -3.80 2.44 -18.02
C LYS A 545 -3.00 1.24 -17.51
N GLU A 546 -1.95 1.45 -16.72
CA GLU A 546 -1.13 0.36 -16.16
C GLU A 546 -1.93 -0.55 -15.23
N PHE A 547 -2.81 0.02 -14.40
CA PHE A 547 -3.70 -0.78 -13.56
C PHE A 547 -4.58 -1.69 -14.43
N PHE A 548 -5.24 -1.13 -15.45
CA PHE A 548 -6.15 -1.91 -16.28
C PHE A 548 -5.47 -2.91 -17.21
N ILE A 549 -4.23 -2.64 -17.64
CA ILE A 549 -3.40 -3.66 -18.30
C ILE A 549 -3.19 -4.86 -17.38
N LYS A 550 -2.91 -4.65 -16.10
CA LYS A 550 -2.72 -5.74 -15.13
C LYS A 550 -4.02 -6.40 -14.68
N PHE A 551 -5.13 -5.68 -14.75
CA PHE A 551 -6.44 -6.17 -14.29
C PHE A 551 -7.19 -6.95 -15.37
N LEU A 552 -7.00 -6.61 -16.65
CA LEU A 552 -7.71 -7.21 -17.78
C LEU A 552 -6.93 -8.28 -18.54
N ASN A 553 -5.60 -8.31 -18.40
CA ASN A 553 -4.74 -9.43 -18.83
C ASN A 553 -4.49 -10.38 -17.66
#